data_AF-A0A1D2MTE3-F1
#
_entry.id   AF-A0A1D2MTE3-F1
#
_cell.length_a   1.000
_cell.length_b   1.000
_cell.length_c   1.000
_cell.angle_alpha   90.00
_cell.angle_beta   90.00
_cell.angle_gamma   90.00
#
_symmetry.space_group_name_H-M   'P 1'
#
loop_
_entity.id
_entity.type
_entity.pdbx_description
1 polymer ?
#
loop_
_entity_poly.entity_id
_entity_poly.type
_entity_poly.pdbx_seq_one_letter_code
_entity_poly.pdbx_strand_id
1 'polypeptide(L)' 'MHFTVFTAVLLFTSSLFLLDSSQAQRQRPCVCGYNLQPVCGTNGRTYSNPCLFKCDQQRYPNLRIRNNGYCREGIWGGK' A
#
# COMPACT_ATOMS: atom_id res chain seq x y z
N MET A 1 -11.56 -3.10 -45.60
CA MET A 1 -12.19 -2.95 -44.26
C MET A 1 -11.21 -3.17 -43.09
N HIS A 2 -9.89 -3.05 -43.33
CA HIS A 2 -8.83 -3.22 -42.31
C HIS A 2 -7.90 -1.99 -42.24
N PHE A 3 -8.36 -0.84 -42.73
CA PHE A 3 -7.62 0.43 -42.66
C PHE A 3 -8.34 1.45 -41.76
N THR A 4 -9.67 1.35 -41.67
CA THR A 4 -10.54 2.17 -40.82
C THR A 4 -10.42 1.84 -39.33
N VAL A 5 -9.93 0.65 -39.00
CA VAL A 5 -9.74 0.19 -37.61
C VAL A 5 -8.45 0.79 -37.02
N PHE A 6 -7.39 0.94 -37.82
CA PHE A 6 -6.10 1.45 -37.36
C PHE A 6 -6.12 2.96 -37.07
N THR A 7 -6.83 3.72 -37.89
CA THR A 7 -6.98 5.18 -37.69
C THR A 7 -7.89 5.52 -36.50
N ALA A 8 -8.90 4.68 -36.22
CA ALA A 8 -9.77 4.84 -35.05
C ALA A 8 -9.02 4.60 -33.72
N VAL A 9 -8.12 3.62 -33.66
CA VAL A 9 -7.31 3.36 -32.46
C VAL A 9 -6.36 4.52 -32.16
N LEU A 10 -5.78 5.18 -33.17
CA LEU A 10 -4.88 6.33 -32.99
C LEU A 10 -5.60 7.62 -32.52
N LEU A 11 -6.88 7.78 -32.86
CA LEU A 11 -7.70 8.92 -32.44
C LEU A 11 -8.37 8.72 -31.07
N PHE A 12 -8.66 7.48 -30.69
CA PHE A 12 -9.16 7.17 -29.34
C PHE A 12 -8.04 7.05 -28.31
N THR A 13 -6.83 6.62 -28.71
CA THR A 13 -5.66 6.57 -27.81
C THR A 13 -5.03 7.96 -27.61
N SER A 14 -5.14 8.92 -28.53
CA SER A 14 -4.59 10.27 -28.25
C SER A 14 -5.28 10.98 -27.06
N SER A 15 -6.54 10.63 -26.76
CA SER A 15 -7.31 11.17 -25.62
C SER A 15 -7.37 10.25 -24.40
N LEU A 16 -7.03 8.96 -24.53
CA LEU A 16 -7.01 7.98 -23.42
C LEU A 16 -5.63 7.42 -23.08
N PHE A 17 -4.62 7.65 -23.90
CA PHE A 17 -3.26 7.06 -23.79
C PHE A 17 -2.21 8.10 -23.38
N LEU A 18 -2.59 9.38 -23.26
CA LEU A 18 -1.79 10.37 -22.51
C LEU A 18 -2.05 10.32 -20.99
N LEU A 19 -2.84 9.35 -20.51
CA LEU A 19 -3.23 9.18 -19.11
C LEU A 19 -2.74 7.86 -18.49
N ASP A 20 -1.67 7.25 -18.99
CA ASP A 20 -1.00 6.19 -18.23
C ASP A 20 0.53 6.35 -18.15
N SER A 21 0.98 7.59 -17.93
CA SER A 21 2.39 7.89 -17.61
C SER A 21 2.62 8.10 -16.11
N SER A 22 1.70 7.73 -15.22
CA SER A 22 1.78 8.16 -13.81
C SER A 22 1.36 7.14 -12.74
N GLN A 23 1.41 5.83 -13.01
CA GLN A 23 1.35 4.83 -11.94
C GLN A 23 2.73 4.23 -11.60
N ALA A 24 3.80 5.04 -11.70
CA ALA A 24 4.96 4.83 -10.84
C ALA A 24 4.53 5.13 -9.40
N GLN A 25 4.05 4.07 -8.75
CA GLN A 25 3.54 3.97 -7.39
C GLN A 25 3.97 5.11 -6.47
N ARG A 26 2.97 5.78 -5.87
CA ARG A 26 3.06 6.84 -4.87
C ARG A 26 3.65 6.33 -3.54
N GLN A 27 4.78 5.66 -3.58
CA GLN A 27 5.47 5.12 -2.43
C GLN A 27 6.33 6.24 -1.85
N ARG A 28 5.67 7.14 -1.12
CA ARG A 28 6.41 8.16 -0.36
C ARG A 28 7.36 7.40 0.59
N PRO A 29 8.66 7.75 0.61
CA PRO A 29 9.58 7.13 1.53
C PRO A 29 9.07 7.34 2.96
N CYS A 30 8.98 6.24 3.68
CA CYS A 30 8.48 6.22 5.04
C CYS A 30 9.60 6.56 6.02
N VAL A 31 9.70 7.85 6.33
CA VAL A 31 10.71 8.36 7.28
C VAL A 31 10.11 8.32 8.68
N CYS A 32 10.61 7.39 9.51
CA CYS A 32 10.20 7.23 10.90
C CYS A 32 11.44 7.22 11.80
N GLY A 33 11.37 7.87 12.96
CA GLY A 33 12.41 7.79 13.98
C GLY A 33 12.35 6.49 14.80
N TYR A 34 13.32 6.32 15.70
CA TYR A 34 13.46 5.16 16.58
C TYR A 34 12.54 5.21 17.82
N ASN A 35 11.25 5.47 17.62
CA ASN A 35 10.27 5.49 18.71
C ASN A 35 9.77 4.07 19.01
N LEU A 36 10.30 3.36 20.01
CA LEU A 36 9.90 1.98 20.27
C LEU A 36 8.55 1.91 21.02
N GLN A 37 7.45 1.98 20.27
CA GLN A 37 6.07 1.91 20.77
C GLN A 37 5.28 0.89 19.92
N PRO A 38 5.37 -0.40 20.25
CA PRO A 38 4.79 -1.45 19.42
C PRO A 38 3.26 -1.34 19.36
N VAL A 39 2.68 -1.56 18.18
CA VAL A 39 1.22 -1.61 17.96
C VAL A 39 0.84 -2.81 17.11
N CYS A 40 -0.28 -3.45 17.42
CA CYS A 40 -0.83 -4.56 16.65
C CYS A 40 -1.83 -4.04 15.63
N GLY A 41 -1.62 -4.36 14.34
CA GLY A 41 -2.58 -4.07 13.28
C GLY A 41 -3.72 -5.09 13.21
N THR A 42 -4.83 -4.72 12.58
CA THR A 42 -5.95 -5.63 12.27
C THR A 42 -5.55 -6.76 11.31
N ASN A 43 -4.44 -6.59 10.60
CA ASN A 43 -3.79 -7.62 9.78
C ASN A 43 -2.96 -8.63 10.60
N GLY A 44 -2.93 -8.52 11.93
CA GLY A 44 -2.15 -9.41 12.80
C GLY A 44 -0.64 -9.15 12.78
N ARG A 45 -0.18 -8.07 12.14
CA ARG A 45 1.24 -7.66 12.16
C ARG A 45 1.51 -6.70 13.31
N THR A 46 2.62 -6.92 14.00
CA THR A 46 3.15 -5.93 14.95
C THR A 46 3.98 -4.90 14.20
N TYR A 47 3.73 -3.62 14.45
CA TYR A 47 4.56 -2.51 14.00
C TYR A 47 5.36 -2.00 15.18
N SER A 48 6.68 -1.94 15.07
CA SER A 48 7.58 -1.51 16.16
C SER A 48 7.33 -0.08 16.63
N ASN A 49 6.67 0.73 15.80
CA ASN A 49 6.27 2.09 16.13
C ASN A 49 4.98 2.52 15.40
N PRO A 50 4.25 3.53 15.91
CA PRO A 50 3.01 4.01 15.30
C PRO A 50 3.23 4.70 13.94
N CYS A 51 4.43 5.23 13.69
CA CYS A 51 4.77 5.84 12.41
C CYS A 51 4.83 4.79 11.28
N LEU A 52 5.45 3.64 11.53
CA LEU A 52 5.50 2.50 10.63
C LEU A 52 4.10 1.95 10.34
N PHE A 53 3.23 1.91 11.35
CA PHE A 53 1.82 1.55 11.16
C PHE A 53 1.12 2.51 10.18
N LYS A 54 1.23 3.84 10.40
CA LYS A 54 0.63 4.85 9.52
C LYS A 54 1.19 4.81 8.11
N CYS A 55 2.46 4.44 8.00
CA CYS A 55 3.13 4.22 6.73
C CYS A 55 2.51 3.09 5.92
N ASP A 56 2.30 1.94 6.56
CA ASP A 56 1.63 0.82 5.90
C ASP A 56 0.14 1.12 5.64
N GLN A 57 -0.47 1.98 6.47
CA GLN A 57 -1.85 2.46 6.25
C GLN A 57 -2.00 3.29 4.95
N GLN A 58 -0.93 3.90 4.44
CA GLN A 58 -0.97 4.56 3.12
C GLN A 58 -1.16 3.55 1.98
N ARG A 59 -0.68 2.31 2.17
CA ARG A 59 -0.85 1.20 1.24
C ARG A 59 -2.13 0.42 1.51
N TYR A 60 -2.54 0.33 2.77
CA TYR A 60 -3.70 -0.43 3.23
C TYR A 60 -4.69 0.49 3.95
N PRO A 61 -5.64 1.13 3.23
CA PRO A 61 -6.56 2.10 3.84
C PRO A 61 -7.47 1.48 4.92
N ASN A 62 -7.71 0.16 4.85
CA ASN A 62 -8.51 -0.59 5.83
C ASN A 62 -7.70 -1.08 7.04
N LEU A 63 -6.39 -0.82 7.09
CA LEU A 63 -5.55 -1.18 8.22
C LEU A 63 -5.89 -0.30 9.42
N ARG A 64 -6.26 -0.94 10.54
CA ARG A 64 -6.59 -0.29 11.80
C ARG A 64 -5.73 -0.88 12.92
N ILE A 65 -5.60 -0.16 14.03
CA ILE A 65 -4.94 -0.71 15.22
C ILE A 65 -5.93 -1.67 15.88
N ARG A 66 -5.49 -2.90 16.09
CA ARG A 66 -6.21 -3.94 16.84
C ARG A 66 -6.02 -3.73 18.35
N ASN A 67 -4.77 -3.61 18.79
CA ASN A 67 -4.40 -3.39 20.20
C ASN A 67 -3.08 -2.61 20.28
N ASN A 68 -2.87 -1.87 21.38
CA ASN A 68 -1.57 -1.30 21.71
C ASN A 68 -0.63 -2.40 22.22
N GLY A 69 0.64 -2.38 21.84
CA GLY A 69 1.60 -3.46 22.10
C GLY A 69 1.75 -4.43 20.93
N TYR A 70 2.47 -5.53 21.18
CA TYR A 70 2.65 -6.58 20.19
C TYR A 70 1.32 -7.28 19.87
N CYS A 71 1.15 -7.71 18.63
CA CYS A 71 0.14 -8.72 18.35
C CYS A 71 0.45 -9.94 19.22
N ARG A 72 -0.59 -10.62 19.70
CA ARG A 72 -0.42 -11.96 20.27
C ARG A 72 0.12 -12.83 19.16
N GLU A 73 1.44 -12.97 19.12
CA GLU A 73 2.11 -14.03 18.41
C GLU A 73 1.51 -15.30 18.99
N GLY A 74 0.68 -15.99 18.20
CA GLY A 74 0.29 -17.34 18.55
C GLY A 74 1.61 -18.07 18.77
N ILE A 75 1.83 -18.48 20.02
CA ILE A 75 3.03 -19.12 20.56
C ILE A 75 3.69 -19.98 19.48
N TRP A 76 4.69 -19.46 18.77
CA TRP A 76 5.54 -20.26 17.87
C TRP A 76 6.53 -21.01 18.76
N GLY A 77 6.00 -22.02 19.45
CA GLY A 77 6.78 -22.79 20.43
C GLY A 77 5.96 -23.20 21.65
N GLY A 78 4.75 -23.73 21.43
CA GLY A 78 4.19 -24.65 22.42
C GLY A 78 5.04 -25.91 22.45
N LYS A 79 5.95 -26.01 23.43
CA LYS A 79 6.41 -27.26 24.04
C LYS A 79 6.68 -27.02 25.51
#